data_AF-A0A3A4AD34-F1
#
_entry.id   AF-A0A3A4AD34-F1
#
_cell.length_a   1.000
_cell.length_b   1.000
_cell.length_c   1.000
_cell.angle_alpha   90.00
_cell.angle_beta   90.00
_cell.angle_gamma   90.00
#
_symmetry.space_group_name_H-M   'P 1'
#
loop_
_entity.id
_entity.type
_entity.pdbx_description
1 polymer ?
#
loop_
_entity_poly.entity_id
_entity_poly.type
_entity_poly.pdbx_seq_one_letter_code
_entity_poly.pdbx_strand_id
1 'polypeptide(L)'
;MARKVPRPFAYSWGSGRIVEEATAPNEFYEPALQLLVVEGGEHDGEEHLRFCFYSPGGSFQRHPLVVNREDIAELRRALGETPRIRAMLRELAGE
;
A
#
# COMPACT_ATOMS: atom_id res chain seq x y z
N MET A 1 6.45 7.27 -14.68
CA MET A 1 5.76 8.53 -14.31
C MET A 1 4.70 8.16 -13.28
N ALA A 2 4.68 8.79 -12.10
CA ALA A 2 3.70 8.46 -11.06
C ALA A 2 2.26 8.66 -11.59
N ARG A 3 1.34 7.75 -11.24
CA ARG A 3 -0.06 7.83 -11.68
C ARG A 3 -0.72 9.01 -10.97
N LYS A 4 -1.70 9.65 -11.61
CA LYS A 4 -2.45 10.74 -10.97
C LYS A 4 -3.27 10.20 -9.79
N VAL A 5 -3.17 10.90 -8.67
CA VAL A 5 -4.01 10.75 -7.48
C VAL A 5 -4.83 12.04 -7.26
N PRO A 6 -6.05 11.96 -6.70
CA PRO A 6 -6.72 10.76 -6.29
C PRO A 6 -7.30 9.97 -7.46
N ARG A 7 -7.44 8.65 -7.30
CA ARG A 7 -8.11 7.78 -8.28
C ARG A 7 -8.89 6.65 -7.60
N PRO A 8 -9.98 6.16 -8.19
CA PRO A 8 -10.82 5.18 -7.53
C PRO A 8 -10.12 3.82 -7.37
N PHE A 9 -10.51 3.09 -6.34
CA PHE A 9 -10.32 1.65 -6.23
C PHE A 9 -11.66 0.98 -5.90
N ALA A 10 -11.78 -0.29 -6.25
CA ALA A 10 -12.91 -1.12 -5.88
C ALA A 10 -12.44 -2.55 -5.62
N TYR A 11 -12.84 -3.08 -4.47
CA TYR A 11 -12.69 -4.46 -4.04
C TYR A 11 -14.07 -5.05 -3.70
N SER A 12 -14.14 -6.37 -3.54
CA SER A 12 -15.36 -7.04 -3.09
C SER A 12 -15.78 -6.65 -1.67
N TRP A 13 -14.85 -6.13 -0.86
CA TRP A 13 -15.08 -5.74 0.54
C TRP A 13 -15.25 -4.23 0.73
N GLY A 14 -15.02 -3.40 -0.31
CA GLY A 14 -15.08 -1.95 -0.17
C GLY A 14 -14.56 -1.20 -1.39
N SER A 15 -14.87 0.09 -1.48
CA SER A 15 -14.43 1.00 -2.53
C SER A 15 -14.02 2.34 -1.96
N GLY A 16 -13.30 3.15 -2.73
CA GLY A 16 -12.91 4.48 -2.32
C GLY A 16 -11.83 5.06 -3.21
N ARG A 17 -10.90 5.81 -2.63
CA ARG A 17 -9.85 6.53 -3.37
C ARG A 17 -8.45 6.15 -2.91
N ILE A 18 -7.56 6.02 -3.88
CA ILE A 18 -6.11 6.03 -3.65
C ILE A 18 -5.71 7.50 -3.60
N VAL A 19 -5.31 7.98 -2.44
CA VAL A 19 -5.03 9.40 -2.17
C VAL A 19 -3.54 9.73 -2.23
N GLU A 20 -2.68 8.74 -1.95
CA GLU A 20 -1.23 8.86 -2.09
C GLU A 20 -0.66 7.62 -2.78
N GLU A 21 0.42 7.79 -3.54
CA GLU A 21 1.13 6.72 -4.23
C GLU A 21 2.63 7.06 -4.33
N ALA A 22 3.49 6.16 -3.85
CA ALA A 22 4.92 6.18 -4.08
C ALA A 22 5.31 4.97 -4.95
N THR A 23 6.11 5.18 -6.00
CA THR A 23 6.57 4.10 -6.88
C THR A 23 8.06 4.20 -7.21
N ALA A 24 8.70 3.07 -7.51
CA ALA A 24 10.12 2.98 -7.83
C ALA A 24 10.39 2.05 -9.04
N PRO A 25 10.03 2.47 -10.27
CA PRO A 25 10.11 1.61 -11.46
C PRO A 25 11.53 1.15 -11.79
N ASN A 26 11.67 -0.10 -12.23
CA ASN A 26 12.88 -0.67 -12.82
C ASN A 26 12.53 -1.45 -14.11
N GLU A 27 13.52 -2.13 -14.72
CA GLU A 27 13.33 -2.88 -15.97
C GLU A 27 12.38 -4.09 -15.84
N PHE A 28 12.19 -4.61 -14.63
CA PHE A 28 11.41 -5.82 -14.37
C PHE A 28 10.00 -5.54 -13.85
N TYR A 29 9.82 -4.53 -13.01
CA TYR A 29 8.54 -4.16 -12.41
C TYR A 29 8.57 -2.77 -11.77
N GLU A 30 7.39 -2.29 -11.38
CA GLU A 30 7.21 -1.03 -10.64
C GLU A 30 6.53 -1.33 -9.29
N PRO A 31 7.30 -1.45 -8.18
CA PRO A 31 6.71 -1.53 -6.85
C PRO A 31 5.99 -0.22 -6.52
N ALA A 32 4.89 -0.34 -5.79
CA ALA A 32 4.08 0.78 -5.39
C ALA A 32 3.54 0.61 -3.96
N LEU A 33 3.63 1.69 -3.18
CA LEU A 33 2.96 1.87 -1.90
C LEU A 33 1.83 2.87 -2.11
N GLN A 34 0.62 2.51 -1.71
CA GLN A 34 -0.57 3.34 -1.94
C GLN A 34 -1.36 3.50 -0.65
N LEU A 35 -1.76 4.74 -0.35
CA LEU A 35 -2.72 5.03 0.71
C LEU A 35 -4.13 5.03 0.12
N LEU A 36 -4.98 4.16 0.63
CA LEU A 36 -6.38 4.01 0.27
C LEU A 36 -7.23 4.62 1.38
N VAL A 37 -8.22 5.41 1.01
CA VAL A 37 -9.29 5.89 1.90
C VAL A 37 -10.58 5.26 1.40
N VAL A 38 -11.22 4.46 2.26
CA VAL A 38 -12.52 3.84 1.97
C VAL A 38 -13.61 4.90 1.98
N GLU A 39 -14.55 4.80 1.06
CA GLU A 39 -15.69 5.71 0.95
C GLU A 39 -17.00 4.90 1.01
N GLY A 40 -17.87 5.28 1.94
CA GLY A 40 -19.17 4.69 2.20
C GLY A 40 -19.15 3.36 2.96
N GLY A 41 -20.33 2.91 3.37
CA GLY A 41 -20.50 1.67 4.12
C GLY A 41 -20.04 1.78 5.59
N GLU A 42 -19.78 0.64 6.21
CA GLU A 42 -19.37 0.53 7.62
C GLU A 42 -17.96 1.08 7.88
N HIS A 43 -17.09 1.01 6.87
CA HIS A 43 -15.67 1.38 6.95
C HIS A 43 -15.37 2.77 6.36
N ASP A 44 -16.38 3.64 6.24
CA ASP A 44 -16.21 4.96 5.63
C ASP A 44 -15.12 5.80 6.34
N GLY A 45 -14.18 6.32 5.55
CA GLY A 45 -13.03 7.08 6.04
C GLY A 45 -11.86 6.23 6.57
N GLU A 46 -11.97 4.90 6.60
CA GLU A 46 -10.84 4.06 6.99
C GLU A 46 -9.67 4.17 6.02
N GLU A 47 -8.46 4.22 6.58
CA GLU A 47 -7.21 4.25 5.84
C GLU A 47 -6.59 2.85 5.77
N HIS A 48 -6.15 2.47 4.57
CA HIS A 48 -5.42 1.25 4.33
C HIS A 48 -4.14 1.53 3.53
N LEU A 49 -3.06 0.85 3.89
CA LEU A 49 -1.82 0.85 3.13
C LEU A 49 -1.80 -0.37 2.21
N ARG A 50 -1.60 -0.15 0.90
CA ARG A 50 -1.51 -1.22 -0.09
C ARG A 50 -0.09 -1.35 -0.64
N PHE A 51 0.46 -2.55 -0.50
CA PHE A 51 1.69 -2.99 -1.13
C PHE A 51 1.35 -3.75 -2.42
N CYS A 52 1.82 -3.23 -3.54
CA CYS A 52 1.54 -3.81 -4.84
C CYS A 52 2.67 -3.55 -5.83
N PHE A 53 2.56 -4.10 -7.02
CA PHE A 53 3.47 -3.79 -8.11
C PHE A 53 2.75 -3.87 -9.46
N TYR A 54 3.29 -3.14 -10.42
CA TYR A 54 2.89 -3.16 -11.81
C TYR A 54 3.94 -3.88 -12.64
N SER A 55 3.51 -4.58 -13.69
CA SER A 55 4.42 -5.09 -14.71
C SER A 55 5.04 -3.94 -15.51
N PRO A 56 6.11 -4.19 -16.32
CA PRO A 56 6.68 -3.17 -17.19
C PRO A 56 5.66 -2.59 -18.20
N GLY A 57 4.64 -3.37 -18.56
CA GLY A 57 3.52 -2.93 -19.40
C GLY A 57 2.44 -2.14 -18.64
N GLY A 58 2.66 -1.83 -17.36
CA GLY A 58 1.73 -1.07 -16.52
C GLY A 58 0.54 -1.86 -15.98
N SER A 59 0.49 -3.18 -16.18
CA SER A 59 -0.61 -4.01 -15.66
C SER A 59 -0.41 -4.30 -14.17
N PHE A 60 -1.44 -4.01 -13.38
CA PHE A 60 -1.48 -4.33 -11.95
C PHE A 60 -1.49 -5.84 -11.75
N GLN A 61 -0.59 -6.36 -10.91
CA GLN A 61 -0.45 -7.80 -10.69
C GLN A 61 -1.31 -8.28 -9.51
N ARG A 62 -1.62 -9.59 -9.51
CA ARG A 62 -2.62 -10.20 -8.60
C ARG A 62 -2.18 -10.19 -7.13
N HIS A 63 -3.17 -10.12 -6.24
CA HIS A 63 -3.05 -10.24 -4.78
C HIS A 63 -2.16 -9.18 -4.11
N PRO A 64 -2.51 -7.88 -4.19
CA PRO A 64 -1.84 -6.89 -3.38
C PRO A 64 -2.10 -7.16 -1.89
N LEU A 65 -1.10 -6.89 -1.06
CA LEU A 65 -1.30 -6.87 0.38
C LEU A 65 -1.91 -5.52 0.75
N VAL A 66 -3.10 -5.55 1.35
CA VAL A 66 -3.79 -4.36 1.89
C VAL A 66 -3.84 -4.55 3.40
N VAL A 67 -3.34 -3.57 4.15
CA VAL A 67 -3.32 -3.58 5.62
C VAL A 67 -4.04 -2.35 6.14
N ASN A 68 -4.95 -2.54 7.10
CA ASN A 68 -5.61 -1.44 7.80
C ASN A 68 -4.76 -0.94 8.98
N ARG A 69 -5.27 0.01 9.77
CA ARG A 69 -4.54 0.52 10.94
C ARG A 69 -4.33 -0.53 12.05
N GLU A 70 -5.24 -1.49 12.20
CA GLU A 70 -5.11 -2.57 13.19
C GLU A 70 -3.98 -3.53 12.79
N ASP A 71 -3.95 -3.96 11.52
CA ASP A 71 -2.86 -4.75 10.95
C ASP A 71 -1.50 -4.06 11.15
N ILE A 72 -1.43 -2.74 10.92
CA ILE A 72 -0.20 -1.97 11.15
C ILE A 72 0.24 -2.04 12.62
N ALA A 73 -0.69 -1.98 13.57
CA ALA A 73 -0.38 -2.08 15.00
C ALA A 73 0.19 -3.46 15.36
N GLU A 74 -0.38 -4.55 14.83
CA GLU A 74 0.12 -5.90 15.07
C GLU A 74 1.45 -6.17 14.34
N LEU A 75 1.60 -5.71 13.10
CA LEU A 75 2.87 -5.79 12.36
C LEU A 75 3.98 -5.03 13.10
N ARG A 76 3.68 -3.85 13.66
CA ARG A 76 4.64 -3.10 14.48
C ARG A 76 5.11 -3.90 15.70
N ARG A 77 4.23 -4.67 16.35
CA ARG A 77 4.61 -5.56 17.46
C ARG A 77 5.52 -6.69 16.96
N ALA A 78 5.16 -7.35 15.86
CA ALA A 78 5.97 -8.41 15.26
C ALA A 78 7.36 -7.91 14.79
N LEU A 79 7.47 -6.64 14.38
CA LEU A 79 8.73 -5.99 14.04
C LEU A 79 9.68 -5.82 15.24
N GLY A 80 9.17 -5.92 16.48
CA GLY A 80 10.00 -5.95 17.69
C GLY A 80 10.97 -7.14 17.72
N GLU A 81 10.53 -8.29 17.20
CA GLU A 81 11.29 -9.55 17.20
C GLU A 81 12.07 -9.77 15.88
N THR A 82 11.99 -8.84 14.92
CA THR A 82 12.62 -8.97 13.58
C THR A 82 13.50 -7.77 13.24
N PRO A 83 14.64 -7.59 13.94
CA PRO A 83 15.43 -6.35 13.89
C PRO A 83 15.96 -5.98 12.49
N ARG A 84 16.25 -6.97 11.65
CA ARG A 84 16.72 -6.73 10.26
C ARG A 84 15.62 -6.18 9.35
N ILE A 85 14.40 -6.70 9.48
CA ILE A 85 13.24 -6.20 8.71
C ILE A 85 12.91 -4.79 9.17
N ARG A 86 12.88 -4.56 10.48
CA ARG A 86 12.65 -3.23 11.05
C ARG A 86 13.69 -2.20 10.57
N ALA A 87 14.96 -2.58 10.45
CA ALA A 87 15.99 -1.69 9.92
C ALA A 87 15.73 -1.30 8.45
N MET A 88 15.37 -2.25 7.58
CA MET A 88 15.04 -1.95 6.18
C MET A 88 13.80 -1.05 6.05
N LEU A 89 12.79 -1.22 6.91
CA LEU A 89 11.61 -0.36 6.91
C LEU A 89 11.91 1.07 7.35
N ARG A 90 12.84 1.26 8.28
CA ARG A 90 13.33 2.58 8.68
C ARG A 90 14.08 3.26 7.54
N GLU A 91 14.99 2.52 6.89
CA GLU A 91 15.70 3.01 5.70
C GLU A 91 14.71 3.44 4.60
N LEU A 92 13.67 2.64 4.35
CA LEU A 92 12.61 2.98 3.40
C LEU A 92 11.86 4.26 3.78
N ALA A 93 11.62 4.50 5.08
CA ALA A 93 10.95 5.69 5.59
C ALA A 93 11.89 6.92 5.71
N GLY A 94 13.19 6.74 5.51
CA GLY A 94 14.20 7.78 5.72
C GLY A 94 14.51 8.07 7.19
N GLU A 95 14.34 7.08 8.08
CA GLU A 95 14.57 7.15 9.54
C GLU A 95 15.83 6.40 10.02
#